data_AF-A0A1Y4WNM0-F1
#
_entry.id   AF-A0A1Y4WNM0-F1
#
_cell.length_a   1.000
_cell.length_b   1.000
_cell.length_c   1.000
_cell.angle_alpha   90.00
_cell.angle_beta   90.00
_cell.angle_gamma   90.00
#
_symmetry.space_group_name_H-M   'P 1'
#
loop_
_entity.id
_entity.type
_entity.pdbx_description
1 polymer ?
#
loop_
_entity_poly.entity_id
_entity_poly.type
_entity_poly.pdbx_seq_one_letter_code
_entity_poly.pdbx_strand_id
1 'polypeptide(L)'
;MQFVIYPDLDKPGLTLSPLIKVLSGLVGSEKLICDVQKGCVLLSRDKLSVKEALQMIDLFQEKIDSMMLQLVDASNEIVNTVDVPDPLDHVDRDVLDDLLGCGASPDGLRLLLAMEDEEIEE
;
A
#
# COMPACT_ATOMS: atom_id res chain seq x y z
N MET A 1 1.97 5.43 -9.12
CA MET A 1 2.25 5.56 -10.57
C MET A 1 1.95 4.24 -11.27
N GLN A 2 1.32 4.26 -12.44
CA GLN A 2 0.98 3.04 -13.19
C GLN A 2 1.87 2.89 -14.42
N PHE A 3 2.38 1.68 -14.65
CA PHE A 3 3.19 1.30 -15.79
C PHE A 3 2.57 0.10 -16.51
N VAL A 4 2.67 0.11 -17.83
CA VAL A 4 2.36 -1.06 -18.65
C VAL A 4 3.66 -1.79 -18.94
N ILE A 5 3.73 -3.06 -18.57
CA ILE A 5 4.88 -3.92 -18.82
C ILE A 5 4.49 -4.94 -19.88
N TYR A 6 5.28 -5.04 -20.94
CA TYR A 6 5.20 -6.13 -21.91
C TYR A 6 6.29 -7.13 -21.52
N PRO A 7 5.95 -8.18 -20.76
CA PRO A 7 6.96 -9.00 -20.11
C PRO A 7 7.68 -9.86 -21.14
N ASP A 8 8.97 -9.61 -21.32
CA ASP A 8 9.92 -10.60 -21.83
C ASP A 8 10.51 -11.29 -20.59
N LEU A 9 9.82 -12.31 -20.07
CA LEU A 9 10.17 -13.01 -18.81
C LEU A 9 11.54 -13.71 -18.85
N ASP A 10 12.18 -13.72 -20.03
CA ASP A 10 13.50 -14.28 -20.31
C ASP A 10 14.60 -13.20 -20.42
N LYS A 11 14.26 -11.90 -20.39
CA LYS A 11 15.25 -10.81 -20.33
C LYS A 11 15.59 -10.43 -18.88
N PRO A 12 16.87 -10.10 -18.61
CA PRO A 12 17.29 -9.66 -17.28
C PRO A 12 16.75 -8.25 -17.01
N GLY A 13 15.77 -8.14 -16.12
CA GLY A 13 15.18 -6.85 -15.72
C GLY A 13 14.22 -6.96 -14.54
N LEU A 14 13.40 -8.02 -14.48
CA LEU A 14 12.53 -8.33 -13.34
C LEU A 14 12.42 -9.84 -13.16
N THR A 15 13.26 -10.41 -12.28
CA THR A 15 13.23 -11.86 -12.01
C THR A 15 12.28 -12.15 -10.85
N LEU A 16 11.03 -12.50 -11.16
CA LEU A 16 10.14 -13.12 -10.18
C LEU A 16 10.58 -14.55 -9.91
N SER A 17 10.45 -15.00 -8.65
CA SER A 17 10.73 -16.39 -8.32
C SER A 17 9.82 -17.32 -9.15
N PRO A 18 10.30 -18.51 -9.58
CA PRO A 18 9.49 -19.44 -10.35
C PRO A 18 8.15 -19.79 -9.67
N LEU A 19 8.16 -19.89 -8.35
CA LEU A 19 6.96 -20.16 -7.56
C LEU A 19 5.93 -19.02 -7.67
N ILE A 20 6.37 -17.77 -7.56
CA ILE A 20 5.49 -16.60 -7.70
C ILE A 20 4.92 -16.55 -9.12
N LYS A 21 5.74 -16.82 -10.14
CA LYS A 21 5.28 -16.87 -11.54
C LYS A 21 4.14 -17.88 -11.73
N VAL A 22 4.26 -19.07 -11.16
CA VAL A 22 3.22 -20.12 -11.26
C VAL A 22 1.96 -19.74 -10.48
N LEU A 23 2.10 -19.31 -9.22
CA LEU A 23 0.95 -19.02 -8.36
C LEU A 23 0.17 -17.78 -8.80
N SER A 24 0.85 -16.76 -9.32
CA SER A 24 0.23 -15.50 -9.76
C SER A 24 -0.48 -15.60 -11.12
N GLY A 25 -0.27 -16.69 -11.86
CA GLY A 25 -0.86 -16.85 -13.21
C GLY A 25 -0.40 -15.80 -14.23
N LEU A 26 0.71 -15.09 -13.96
CA LEU A 26 1.22 -14.04 -14.84
C LEU A 26 2.00 -14.59 -16.05
N VAL A 27 2.43 -15.86 -15.99
CA VAL A 27 3.19 -16.52 -17.07
C VAL A 27 2.37 -16.57 -18.36
N GLY A 28 2.99 -16.18 -19.48
CA GLY A 28 2.35 -16.19 -20.80
C GLY A 28 1.40 -15.01 -21.05
N SER A 29 1.32 -14.05 -20.12
CA SER A 29 0.53 -12.83 -20.33
C SER A 29 1.23 -11.91 -21.31
N GLU A 30 0.54 -11.47 -22.35
CA GLU A 30 1.07 -10.52 -23.34
C GLU A 30 1.32 -9.14 -22.72
N LYS A 31 0.57 -8.80 -21.67
CA LYS A 31 0.58 -7.49 -21.03
C LYS A 31 0.35 -7.62 -19.53
N LEU A 32 1.16 -6.89 -18.76
CA LEU A 32 1.03 -6.73 -17.33
C LEU A 32 0.83 -5.26 -16.97
N ILE A 33 0.11 -5.03 -15.88
CA ILE A 33 -0.08 -3.73 -15.25
C ILE A 33 0.72 -3.74 -13.96
N CYS A 34 1.58 -2.73 -13.80
CA CYS A 34 2.41 -2.53 -12.63
C CYS A 34 2.06 -1.20 -11.99
N ASP A 35 1.38 -1.26 -10.85
CA ASP A 35 1.09 -0.10 -10.01
C ASP A 35 2.15 -0.01 -8.91
N VAL A 36 2.81 1.14 -8.83
CA VAL A 36 3.91 1.37 -7.90
C VAL A 36 3.58 2.54 -7.00
N GLN A 37 3.71 2.33 -5.70
CA GLN A 37 3.68 3.34 -4.64
C GLN A 37 4.93 3.17 -3.78
N LYS A 38 5.37 4.21 -3.06
CA LYS A 38 6.47 4.06 -2.10
C LYS A 38 6.13 2.91 -1.14
N GLY A 39 7.03 1.93 -1.01
CA GLY A 39 6.84 0.74 -0.17
C GLY A 39 5.99 -0.40 -0.77
N CYS A 40 5.35 -0.24 -1.94
CA CYS A 40 4.48 -1.27 -2.51
C CYS A 40 4.54 -1.35 -4.05
N VAL A 41 4.56 -2.57 -4.58
CA VAL A 41 4.39 -2.86 -6.00
C VAL A 41 3.26 -3.87 -6.16
N LEU A 42 2.26 -3.52 -6.96
CA LEU A 42 1.19 -4.41 -7.40
C LEU A 42 1.42 -4.78 -8.85
N LEU A 43 1.58 -6.07 -9.13
CA LEU A 43 1.73 -6.60 -10.48
C LEU A 43 0.55 -7.52 -10.82
N SER A 44 -0.13 -7.22 -11.92
CA SER A 44 -1.32 -7.96 -12.35
C SER A 44 -1.38 -8.11 -13.88
N ARG A 45 -2.26 -8.98 -14.37
CA ARG A 45 -2.62 -9.02 -15.79
C ARG A 45 -3.51 -7.85 -16.15
N ASP A 46 -3.46 -7.42 -17.41
CA ASP A 46 -4.33 -6.34 -17.91
C ASP A 46 -5.82 -6.69 -17.88
N LYS A 47 -6.14 -7.99 -17.85
CA LYS A 47 -7.51 -8.50 -17.74
C LYS A 47 -7.58 -9.58 -16.67
N LEU A 48 -8.38 -9.31 -15.65
CA LEU A 48 -8.80 -10.28 -14.65
C LEU A 48 -10.16 -10.86 -15.03
N SER A 49 -10.35 -12.15 -14.76
CA SER A 49 -11.70 -12.73 -14.75
C SER A 49 -12.51 -12.18 -13.57
N VAL A 50 -13.84 -12.31 -13.63
CA VAL A 50 -14.72 -11.88 -12.52
C VAL A 50 -14.33 -12.53 -11.19
N LYS A 51 -13.99 -13.82 -11.21
CA LYS A 51 -13.59 -14.54 -9.99
C LYS A 51 -12.28 -13.99 -9.41
N GLU A 52 -11.30 -13.74 -10.27
CA GLU A 52 -10.01 -13.19 -9.84
C GLU A 52 -10.15 -11.76 -9.31
N ALA A 53 -11.01 -10.94 -9.93
CA ALA A 53 -11.31 -9.60 -9.44
C ALA A 53 -11.93 -9.64 -8.04
N LEU A 54 -12.90 -10.53 -7.79
CA LEU A 54 -13.50 -10.72 -6.46
C LEU A 54 -12.45 -11.18 -5.43
N GLN A 55 -11.61 -12.15 -5.78
CA GLN A 55 -10.54 -12.62 -4.89
C GLN A 55 -9.51 -11.54 -4.57
N MET A 56 -9.20 -10.67 -5.53
CA MET A 56 -8.31 -9.53 -5.31
C MET A 56 -8.95 -8.48 -4.40
N ILE A 57 -10.26 -8.24 -4.52
CA ILE A 57 -11.00 -7.34 -3.61
C ILE A 57 -10.93 -7.88 -2.18
N ASP A 58 -11.24 -9.16 -1.97
CA ASP A 58 -11.18 -9.79 -0.63
C ASP A 58 -9.77 -9.67 -0.04
N LEU A 59 -8.73 -9.95 -0.84
CA LEU A 59 -7.33 -9.82 -0.42
C LEU A 59 -6.99 -8.37 -0.04
N PHE A 60 -7.42 -7.39 -0.84
CA PHE A 60 -7.14 -5.98 -0.54
C PHE A 60 -7.84 -5.52 0.72
N GLN A 61 -9.09 -5.93 0.94
CA GLN A 61 -9.81 -5.61 2.18
C GLN A 61 -9.08 -6.15 3.41
N GLU A 62 -8.64 -7.42 3.38
CA GLU A 62 -7.85 -8.00 4.48
C GLU A 62 -6.55 -7.22 4.74
N LYS A 63 -5.87 -6.78 3.68
CA LYS A 63 -4.65 -5.98 3.80
C LYS A 63 -4.93 -4.58 4.32
N ILE A 64 -6.00 -3.94 3.88
CA ILE A 64 -6.45 -2.65 4.40
C ILE A 64 -6.73 -2.78 5.90
N ASP A 65 -7.56 -3.75 6.31
CA ASP A 65 -7.89 -3.97 7.72
C ASP A 65 -6.63 -4.17 8.59
N SER A 66 -5.67 -4.95 8.09
CA SER A 66 -4.40 -5.16 8.79
C SER A 66 -3.55 -3.89 8.89
N MET A 67 -3.52 -3.06 7.85
CA MET A 67 -2.77 -1.78 7.87
C MET A 67 -3.45 -0.77 8.79
N MET A 68 -4.78 -0.70 8.76
CA MET A 68 -5.58 0.15 9.64
C MET A 68 -5.31 -0.20 11.11
N LEU A 69 -5.34 -1.49 11.46
CA LEU A 69 -5.08 -1.93 12.83
C LEU A 69 -3.66 -1.56 13.29
N GLN A 70 -2.65 -1.78 12.45
CA GLN A 70 -1.26 -1.41 12.78
C GLN A 70 -1.10 0.09 13.00
N LEU A 71 -1.76 0.93 12.18
CA LEU A 71 -1.74 2.37 12.34
C LEU A 71 -2.48 2.82 13.60
N VAL A 72 -3.64 2.22 13.89
CA VAL A 72 -4.39 2.48 15.13
C VAL A 72 -3.55 2.15 16.35
N ASP A 73 -2.94 0.97 16.40
CA ASP A 73 -2.08 0.54 17.50
C ASP A 73 -0.89 1.49 17.65
N ALA A 74 -0.14 1.74 16.57
CA ALA A 74 1.01 2.65 16.59
C ALA A 74 0.65 4.07 17.04
N SER A 75 -0.48 4.60 16.57
CA SER A 75 -0.96 5.94 16.96
C SER A 75 -1.30 6.02 18.45
N ASN A 76 -1.77 4.94 19.06
CA ASN A 76 -2.16 4.92 20.47
C ASN A 76 -0.98 4.64 21.41
N GLU A 77 0.11 4.06 20.92
CA GLU A 77 1.31 3.79 21.72
C GLU A 77 2.19 5.04 21.94
N ILE A 78 2.12 6.00 21.01
CA ILE A 78 2.99 7.17 21.02
C ILE A 78 2.34 8.36 21.73
N VAL A 79 3.11 9.04 22.59
CA VAL A 79 2.64 10.21 23.35
C VAL A 79 3.67 11.32 23.26
N ASN A 80 3.39 12.32 22.43
CA ASN A 80 4.08 13.60 22.41
C ASN A 80 3.24 14.65 21.66
N THR A 81 3.67 15.90 21.69
CA THR A 81 3.04 17.00 20.95
C THR A 81 4.02 17.59 19.96
N VAL A 82 3.57 17.88 18.75
CA VAL A 82 4.37 18.51 17.69
C VAL A 82 3.87 19.92 17.42
N ASP A 83 4.79 20.87 17.26
CA ASP A 83 4.50 22.28 16.95
C ASP A 83 4.82 22.60 15.48
N VAL A 84 4.19 21.85 14.57
CA VAL A 84 4.31 22.00 13.10
C VAL A 84 2.90 22.13 12.48
N PRO A 85 2.78 22.62 11.22
CA PRO A 85 1.50 22.59 10.50
C PRO A 85 0.89 21.19 10.53
N ASP A 86 -0.43 21.08 10.72
CA ASP A 86 -1.08 19.79 10.95
C ASP A 86 -0.84 18.82 9.78
N PRO A 87 -0.02 17.77 9.95
CA PRO A 87 0.34 16.88 8.85
C PRO A 87 -0.86 16.08 8.33
N LEU A 88 -1.94 15.99 9.11
CA LEU A 88 -3.18 15.32 8.69
C LEU A 88 -3.92 16.07 7.58
N ASP A 89 -3.63 17.36 7.33
CA ASP A 89 -4.23 18.12 6.23
C ASP A 89 -3.89 17.53 4.84
N HIS A 90 -2.83 16.73 4.74
CA HIS A 90 -2.41 16.07 3.50
C HIS A 90 -2.94 14.64 3.36
N VAL A 91 -3.58 14.10 4.39
CA VAL A 91 -4.16 12.76 4.38
C VAL A 91 -5.55 12.82 3.75
N ASP A 92 -5.88 11.81 2.93
CA ASP A 92 -7.23 11.70 2.37
C ASP A 92 -8.28 11.64 3.49
N ARG A 93 -9.33 12.44 3.36
CA ARG A 93 -10.32 12.61 4.43
C ARG A 93 -11.05 11.31 4.75
N ASP A 94 -11.41 10.53 3.74
CA ASP A 94 -12.20 9.31 3.96
C ASP A 94 -11.33 8.27 4.70
N VAL A 95 -10.05 8.16 4.32
CA VAL A 95 -9.07 7.31 5.02
C VAL A 95 -8.86 7.75 6.46
N LEU A 96 -8.73 9.06 6.69
CA LEU A 96 -8.58 9.60 8.04
C LEU A 96 -9.83 9.36 8.90
N ASP A 97 -11.02 9.63 8.36
CA ASP A 97 -12.29 9.41 9.05
C ASP A 97 -12.47 7.93 9.42
N ASP A 98 -12.08 7.00 8.53
CA ASP A 98 -12.09 5.57 8.82
C ASP A 98 -11.11 5.20 9.94
N LEU A 99 -9.89 5.75 9.94
CA LEU A 99 -8.88 5.50 10.99
C LEU A 99 -9.38 6.00 12.36
N LEU A 100 -9.95 7.20 12.39
CA LEU A 100 -10.54 7.78 13.60
C LEU A 100 -11.76 6.98 14.06
N GLY A 101 -12.59 6.52 13.12
CA GLY A 101 -13.70 5.61 13.38
C GLY A 101 -13.26 4.27 13.96
N CYS A 102 -12.07 3.79 13.59
CA CYS A 102 -11.41 2.61 14.16
C CYS A 102 -10.68 2.86 15.48
N GLY A 103 -10.66 4.10 15.99
CA GLY A 103 -10.06 4.45 17.29
C GLY A 103 -8.59 4.86 17.23
N ALA A 104 -8.08 5.27 16.06
CA ALA A 104 -6.76 5.87 15.97
C ALA A 104 -6.70 7.19 16.77
N SER A 105 -5.56 7.45 17.39
CA SER A 105 -5.29 8.73 18.06
C SER A 105 -4.92 9.79 17.02
N PRO A 106 -5.68 10.89 16.87
CA PRO A 106 -5.31 11.97 15.96
C PRO A 106 -3.92 12.55 16.26
N ASP A 107 -3.62 12.77 17.53
CA ASP A 107 -2.34 13.33 17.96
C ASP A 107 -1.20 12.34 17.75
N GLY A 108 -1.47 11.05 17.92
CA GLY A 108 -0.51 9.99 17.62
C GLY A 108 -0.17 9.88 16.14
N LEU A 109 -1.18 9.95 15.26
CA LEU A 109 -0.97 9.97 13.82
C LEU A 109 -0.17 11.19 13.37
N ARG A 110 -0.45 12.38 13.95
CA ARG A 110 0.34 13.60 13.68
C ARG A 110 1.80 13.41 14.02
N LEU A 111 2.08 12.82 15.18
CA LEU A 111 3.43 12.60 15.63
C LEU A 111 4.19 11.58 14.77
N LEU A 112 3.54 10.46 14.41
CA LEU A 112 4.13 9.47 13.52
C LEU A 112 4.53 10.10 12.17
N LEU A 113 3.65 10.90 11.58
CA LEU A 113 3.92 11.58 10.31
C LEU A 113 5.05 12.61 10.45
N ALA A 114 5.05 13.41 11.52
CA ALA A 114 6.09 14.40 11.75
C ALA A 114 7.48 13.77 11.92
N MET A 115 7.56 12.59 12.57
CA MET A 115 8.82 11.87 12.73
C MET A 115 9.39 11.36 11.41
N GLU A 116 8.54 10.94 10.46
CA GLU A 116 8.99 10.51 9.13
C GLU A 116 9.57 11.66 8.30
N ASP A 117 9.07 12.88 8.49
CA ASP A 117 9.59 14.08 7.80
C ASP A 117 10.93 14.55 8.40
N GLU A 118 11.14 14.39 9.71
CA GLU A 118 12.44 14.68 10.37
C GLU A 118 13.54 13.70 9.94
N GLU A 119 13.22 12.42 9.66
CA GLU A 119 14.18 11.42 9.21
C GLU A 119 14.70 11.64 7.76
N ILE A 120 14.12 12.57 7.00
CA ILE A 120 14.51 12.86 5.61
C ILE A 120 15.66 13.89 5.53
N GLU A 121 16.08 14.51 6.64
CA GLU A 121 17.12 15.56 6.67
C GLU A 121 18.59 15.08 6.85
N GLU A 122 18.91 13.78 6.83
CA GLU A 122 20.32 13.28 6.90
C GLU A 122 20.93 12.80 5.56
#